data_AF-A0A978T9K2-F1
#
_entry.id   AF-A0A978T9K2-F1
#
_cell.length_a   1.000
_cell.length_b   1.000
_cell.length_c   1.000
_cell.angle_alpha   90.00
_cell.angle_beta   90.00
_cell.angle_gamma   90.00
#
_symmetry.space_group_name_H-M   'P 1'
#
loop_
_entity.id
_entity.type
_entity.pdbx_description
1 polymer ?
#
loop_
_entity_poly.entity_id
_entity_poly.type
_entity_poly.pdbx_seq_one_letter_code
_entity_poly.pdbx_strand_id
1 'polypeptide(L)'
;LATINRKTGEPDPAPHTNLEQFPLAAFQEAIELTAGMPYSRRGAVKLSGESVASEAPEEESAEELATVNSAEYEAIVQAYTNKKGELSYDLLNKDFIQFAKSSKIVADMVANRASVDEIRDHIVKVKLESLTGNRDLTVAQTQRIVDMLDEVSPRYVFRELNDEIIRMLSQAKG
;
A
#
# COMPACT_ATOMS: atom_id res chain seq x y z
N LEU A 1 31.08 -6.85 -8.47
CA LEU A 1 30.45 -6.92 -9.81
C LEU A 1 30.43 -8.38 -10.20
N ALA A 2 29.26 -9.02 -10.26
CA ALA A 2 29.11 -10.39 -10.73
C ALA A 2 28.53 -10.38 -12.15
N THR A 3 29.07 -11.21 -13.02
CA THR A 3 28.57 -11.40 -14.39
C THR A 3 27.88 -12.76 -14.46
N ILE A 4 26.77 -12.86 -15.17
CA ILE A 4 26.06 -14.15 -15.33
C ILE A 4 26.80 -14.98 -16.37
N ASN A 5 27.19 -16.20 -16.01
CA ASN A 5 27.79 -17.13 -16.95
C ASN A 5 26.72 -17.65 -17.92
N ARG A 6 26.86 -17.31 -19.22
CA ARG A 6 25.88 -17.66 -20.26
C ARG A 6 25.71 -19.15 -20.53
N LYS A 7 26.63 -20.01 -20.04
CA LYS A 7 26.56 -21.46 -20.24
C LYS A 7 25.87 -22.20 -19.08
N THR A 8 25.97 -21.69 -17.86
CA THR A 8 25.45 -22.36 -16.65
C THR A 8 24.31 -21.61 -15.98
N GLY A 9 24.12 -20.32 -16.28
CA GLY A 9 23.10 -19.47 -15.65
C GLY A 9 23.45 -18.99 -14.25
N GLU A 10 24.63 -19.36 -13.72
CA GLU A 10 25.06 -19.04 -12.36
C GLU A 10 25.80 -17.69 -12.30
N PRO A 11 25.72 -16.98 -11.15
CA PRO A 11 26.52 -15.78 -10.91
C PRO A 11 28.01 -16.11 -10.83
N ASP A 12 28.81 -15.47 -11.68
CA ASP A 12 30.27 -15.52 -11.62
C ASP A 12 30.79 -14.20 -11.00
N PRO A 13 31.08 -14.18 -9.68
CA PRO A 13 31.58 -12.98 -9.01
C PRO A 13 33.01 -12.65 -9.46
N ALA A 14 33.31 -11.36 -9.61
CA ALA A 14 34.66 -10.93 -9.96
C ALA A 14 35.69 -11.39 -8.90
N PRO A 15 36.96 -11.67 -9.29
CA PRO A 15 37.98 -12.25 -8.41
C PRO A 15 38.31 -11.44 -7.15
N HIS A 16 37.92 -10.18 -7.09
CA HIS A 16 38.19 -9.25 -5.99
C HIS A 16 36.98 -9.06 -5.07
N THR A 17 35.93 -9.88 -5.21
CA THR A 17 34.71 -9.78 -4.41
C THR A 17 34.92 -10.50 -3.08
N ASN A 18 34.73 -9.81 -1.96
CA ASN A 18 34.81 -10.41 -0.63
C ASN A 18 33.53 -11.23 -0.35
N LEU A 19 33.64 -12.56 -0.46
CA LEU A 19 32.53 -13.50 -0.32
C LEU A 19 31.99 -13.61 1.13
N GLU A 20 32.70 -13.10 2.13
CA GLU A 20 32.21 -13.05 3.51
C GLU A 20 31.18 -11.94 3.71
N GLN A 21 31.34 -10.81 3.01
CA GLN A 21 30.39 -9.69 3.06
C GLN A 21 29.27 -9.82 2.02
N PHE A 22 29.53 -10.55 0.93
CA PHE A 22 28.59 -10.74 -0.17
C PHE A 22 28.52 -12.23 -0.55
N PRO A 23 27.69 -13.03 0.15
CA PRO A 23 27.58 -14.45 -0.12
C PRO A 23 26.96 -14.70 -1.50
N LEU A 24 27.29 -15.84 -2.09
CA LEU A 24 26.80 -16.23 -3.43
C LEU A 24 25.26 -16.24 -3.53
N ALA A 25 24.57 -16.54 -2.42
CA ALA A 25 23.11 -16.51 -2.35
C ALA A 25 22.52 -15.12 -2.67
N ALA A 26 23.16 -14.04 -2.23
CA ALA A 26 22.71 -12.68 -2.52
C ALA A 26 22.81 -12.33 -4.01
N PHE A 27 23.79 -12.92 -4.72
CA PHE A 27 23.89 -12.78 -6.16
C PHE A 27 22.86 -13.62 -6.92
N GLN A 28 22.47 -14.78 -6.39
CA GLN A 28 21.42 -15.62 -6.97
C GLN A 28 20.05 -14.95 -6.85
N GLU A 29 19.72 -14.42 -5.67
CA GLU A 29 18.47 -13.69 -5.43
C GLU A 29 18.34 -12.46 -6.35
N ALA A 30 19.41 -11.68 -6.49
CA ALA A 30 19.44 -10.54 -7.41
C ALA A 30 19.26 -10.96 -8.89
N ILE A 31 19.74 -12.14 -9.28
CA ILE A 31 19.54 -12.68 -10.62
C ILE A 31 18.09 -13.14 -10.82
N GLU A 32 17.49 -13.80 -9.84
CA GLU A 32 16.08 -14.23 -9.88
C GLU A 32 15.14 -13.02 -9.97
N LEU A 33 15.37 -11.98 -9.16
CA LEU A 33 14.62 -10.73 -9.20
C LEU A 33 14.71 -10.01 -10.55
N THR A 34 15.81 -10.20 -11.30
CA THR A 34 16.04 -9.57 -12.61
C THR A 34 15.77 -10.51 -13.80
N ALA A 35 15.37 -11.77 -13.54
CA ALA A 35 15.19 -12.79 -14.56
C ALA A 35 14.03 -12.51 -15.54
N GLY A 36 13.03 -11.72 -15.13
CA GLY A 36 11.91 -11.30 -15.97
C GLY A 36 12.23 -10.19 -16.98
N MET A 37 13.40 -9.54 -16.89
CA MET A 37 13.76 -8.41 -17.75
C MET A 37 14.55 -8.87 -19.01
N PRO A 38 14.27 -8.30 -20.20
CA PRO A 38 14.99 -8.65 -21.42
C PRO A 38 16.50 -8.40 -21.28
N TYR A 39 17.31 -9.36 -21.74
CA TYR A 39 18.76 -9.39 -21.57
C TYR A 39 19.50 -8.11 -22.05
N SER A 40 18.93 -7.34 -22.97
CA SER A 40 19.48 -6.08 -23.47
C SER A 40 19.42 -4.92 -22.47
N ARG A 41 18.64 -5.05 -21.37
CA ARG A 41 18.55 -4.07 -20.28
C ARG A 41 19.24 -4.52 -18.99
N ARG A 42 19.85 -5.71 -18.96
CA ARG A 42 20.64 -6.21 -17.82
C ARG A 42 22.03 -5.56 -17.81
N GLY A 43 22.06 -4.28 -17.45
CA GLY A 43 23.31 -3.52 -17.24
C GLY A 43 24.08 -4.06 -16.04
N ALA A 44 25.40 -3.78 -16.01
CA ALA A 44 26.29 -4.24 -14.94
C ALA A 44 25.87 -3.67 -13.57
N VAL A 45 25.60 -4.57 -12.61
CA VAL A 45 25.16 -4.23 -11.26
C VAL A 45 26.33 -3.64 -10.46
N LYS A 46 26.39 -2.30 -10.39
CA LYS A 46 27.28 -1.56 -9.50
C LYS A 46 26.56 -1.35 -8.18
N LEU A 47 27.01 -2.06 -7.14
CA LEU A 47 26.57 -1.82 -5.77
C LEU A 47 27.34 -0.60 -5.24
N SER A 48 26.68 0.55 -5.22
CA SER A 48 27.18 1.75 -4.52
C SER A 48 26.91 1.55 -3.03
N GLY A 49 27.95 1.36 -2.24
CA GLY A 49 27.85 1.36 -0.79
C GLY A 49 27.63 2.79 -0.30
N GLU A 50 26.44 3.09 0.18
CA GLU A 50 26.17 4.27 0.98
C GLU A 50 25.52 3.80 2.29
N SER A 51 26.31 3.88 3.36
CA SER A 51 25.86 3.69 4.73
C SER A 51 24.93 4.84 5.10
N VAL A 52 23.63 4.64 4.93
CA VAL A 52 22.60 5.47 5.55
C VAL A 52 21.89 4.60 6.56
N ALA A 53 22.11 4.91 7.83
CA ALA A 53 21.18 4.51 8.88
C ALA A 53 19.82 5.11 8.53
N SER A 54 18.90 4.28 8.05
CA SER A 54 17.49 4.60 7.95
C SER A 54 16.74 3.29 8.18
N GLU A 55 15.74 3.38 9.05
CA GLU A 55 14.84 2.34 9.53
C GLU A 55 14.68 1.17 8.57
N ALA A 56 14.86 -0.04 9.11
CA ALA A 56 14.42 -1.26 8.48
C ALA A 56 12.98 -1.05 7.97
N PRO A 57 12.69 -1.27 6.68
CA PRO A 57 11.34 -1.67 6.34
C PRO A 57 11.17 -3.00 7.05
N GLU A 58 10.30 -3.04 8.06
CA GLU A 58 9.76 -4.29 8.56
C GLU A 58 9.35 -5.10 7.32
N GLU A 59 10.02 -6.23 7.12
CA GLU A 59 9.57 -7.27 6.22
C GLU A 59 8.21 -7.71 6.77
N GLU A 60 7.14 -7.05 6.32
CA GLU A 60 5.76 -7.48 6.50
C GLU A 60 5.69 -8.88 5.87
N SER A 61 5.83 -9.88 6.74
CA SER A 61 5.93 -11.27 6.38
C SER A 61 4.80 -11.64 5.43
N ALA A 62 5.12 -12.47 4.43
CA ALA A 62 4.14 -12.97 3.46
C ALA A 62 2.97 -13.76 4.12
N GLU A 63 3.08 -14.03 5.42
CA GLU A 63 2.08 -14.70 6.25
C GLU A 63 0.97 -13.75 6.74
N GLU A 64 1.20 -12.43 6.80
CA GLU A 64 0.13 -11.43 7.00
C GLU A 64 -0.64 -11.11 5.70
N LEU A 65 -0.13 -11.56 4.55
CA LEU A 65 -0.74 -11.35 3.24
C LEU A 65 -1.92 -12.28 2.95
N ALA A 66 -2.01 -13.42 3.65
CA ALA A 66 -3.05 -14.42 3.45
C ALA A 66 -4.29 -14.22 4.35
N THR A 67 -4.18 -13.37 5.37
CA THR A 67 -5.23 -13.13 6.37
C THR A 67 -6.01 -11.82 6.20
N VAL A 68 -5.88 -11.12 5.07
CA VAL A 68 -6.95 -10.20 4.64
C VAL A 68 -8.08 -11.09 4.13
N ASN A 69 -8.81 -11.58 5.13
CA ASN A 69 -9.78 -12.65 5.05
C ASN A 69 -10.99 -12.14 4.27
N SER A 70 -11.60 -13.00 3.46
CA SER A 70 -12.87 -12.68 2.79
C SER A 70 -13.89 -12.07 3.76
N ALA A 71 -13.86 -12.46 5.04
CA ALA A 71 -14.72 -11.94 6.10
C ALA A 71 -14.66 -10.41 6.32
N GLU A 72 -13.50 -9.77 6.21
CA GLU A 72 -13.35 -8.32 6.47
C GLU A 72 -13.91 -7.51 5.30
N TYR A 73 -13.57 -7.92 4.08
CA TYR A 73 -14.14 -7.37 2.85
C TYR A 73 -15.64 -7.66 2.76
N GLU A 74 -16.08 -8.88 3.09
CA GLU A 74 -17.49 -9.28 3.15
C GLU A 74 -18.25 -8.46 4.18
N ALA A 75 -17.68 -8.14 5.34
CA ALA A 75 -18.33 -7.29 6.33
C ALA A 75 -18.59 -5.88 5.78
N ILE A 76 -17.61 -5.31 5.07
CA ILE A 76 -17.75 -4.00 4.42
C ILE A 76 -18.80 -4.06 3.32
N VAL A 77 -18.73 -5.08 2.46
CA VAL A 77 -19.71 -5.29 1.39
C VAL A 77 -21.09 -5.45 2.00
N GLN A 78 -21.29 -6.32 3.00
CA GLN A 78 -22.57 -6.51 3.68
C GLN A 78 -23.10 -5.21 4.31
N ALA A 79 -22.23 -4.40 4.92
CA ALA A 79 -22.63 -3.13 5.55
C ALA A 79 -23.18 -2.12 4.53
N TYR A 80 -22.67 -2.14 3.30
CA TYR A 80 -23.05 -1.19 2.24
C TYR A 80 -23.80 -1.82 1.07
N THR A 81 -24.22 -3.08 1.18
CA THR A 81 -25.05 -3.74 0.17
C THR A 81 -26.50 -3.30 0.33
N ASN A 82 -27.07 -2.77 -0.75
CA ASN A 82 -28.49 -2.39 -0.78
C ASN A 82 -29.40 -3.63 -0.77
N LYS A 83 -30.70 -3.42 -0.52
CA LYS A 83 -31.74 -4.49 -0.59
C LYS A 83 -31.77 -5.27 -1.92
N LYS A 84 -31.09 -4.78 -2.96
CA LYS A 84 -30.96 -5.40 -4.28
C LYS A 84 -29.71 -6.30 -4.44
N GLY A 85 -28.84 -6.38 -3.43
CA GLY A 85 -27.59 -7.16 -3.51
C GLY A 85 -26.43 -6.41 -4.17
N GLU A 86 -26.58 -5.13 -4.49
CA GLU A 86 -25.53 -4.29 -5.10
C GLU A 86 -24.84 -3.42 -4.04
N LEU A 87 -23.51 -3.29 -4.12
CA LEU A 87 -22.72 -2.39 -3.29
C LEU A 87 -23.08 -0.93 -3.59
N SER A 88 -23.54 -0.20 -2.58
CA SER A 88 -23.98 1.18 -2.72
C SER A 88 -22.86 2.16 -2.40
N TYR A 89 -22.12 2.60 -3.42
CA TYR A 89 -21.07 3.61 -3.27
C TYR A 89 -21.59 4.94 -2.69
N ASP A 90 -22.85 5.31 -2.98
CA ASP A 90 -23.48 6.52 -2.43
C ASP A 90 -23.64 6.44 -0.89
N LEU A 91 -23.99 5.25 -0.37
CA LEU A 91 -24.15 5.06 1.09
C LEU A 91 -22.79 5.05 1.77
N LEU A 92 -21.81 4.40 1.14
CA LEU A 92 -20.43 4.34 1.60
C LEU A 92 -19.84 5.76 1.69
N ASN A 93 -19.87 6.53 0.60
CA ASN A 93 -19.36 7.91 0.61
C ASN A 93 -20.08 8.79 1.63
N LYS A 94 -21.41 8.68 1.72
CA LYS A 94 -22.18 9.47 2.69
C LYS A 94 -21.76 9.20 4.13
N ASP A 95 -21.56 7.94 4.51
CA ASP A 95 -21.15 7.57 5.87
C ASP A 95 -19.72 8.04 6.17
N PHE A 96 -18.80 7.88 5.21
CA PHE A 96 -17.42 8.34 5.37
C PHE A 96 -17.33 9.87 5.46
N ILE A 97 -18.09 10.60 4.63
CA ILE A 97 -18.19 12.07 4.70
C ILE A 97 -18.81 12.52 6.02
N GLN A 98 -19.85 11.85 6.50
CA GLN A 98 -20.48 12.19 7.78
C GLN A 98 -19.52 11.98 8.95
N PHE A 99 -18.70 10.93 8.89
CA PHE A 99 -17.64 10.70 9.86
C PHE A 99 -16.54 11.77 9.78
N ALA A 100 -16.07 12.11 8.58
CA ALA A 100 -15.07 13.15 8.37
C ALA A 100 -15.50 14.50 9.01
N LYS A 101 -16.78 14.85 8.89
CA LYS A 101 -17.36 16.08 9.47
C LYS A 101 -17.52 16.06 10.99
N SER A 102 -17.68 14.87 11.58
CA SER A 102 -17.92 14.72 13.02
C SER A 102 -16.66 14.37 13.81
N SER A 103 -15.60 13.90 13.14
CA SER A 103 -14.33 13.54 13.76
C SER A 103 -13.51 14.78 14.12
N LYS A 104 -13.18 14.90 15.42
CA LYS A 104 -12.28 15.96 15.91
C LYS A 104 -10.87 15.83 15.36
N ILE A 105 -10.38 14.59 15.21
CA ILE A 105 -9.04 14.32 14.69
C ILE A 105 -8.93 14.79 13.25
N VAL A 106 -9.96 14.54 12.43
CA VAL A 106 -10.00 15.03 11.04
C VAL A 106 -10.03 16.56 11.01
N ALA A 107 -10.80 17.21 11.88
CA ALA A 107 -10.81 18.66 12.00
C ALA A 107 -9.43 19.22 12.38
N ASP A 108 -8.72 18.56 13.30
CA ASP A 108 -7.36 18.93 13.69
C ASP A 108 -6.36 18.72 12.55
N MET A 109 -6.47 17.62 11.80
CA MET A 109 -5.64 17.37 10.59
C MET A 109 -5.87 18.43 9.52
N VAL A 110 -7.12 18.83 9.29
CA VAL A 110 -7.47 19.93 8.37
C VAL A 110 -6.89 21.25 8.85
N ALA A 111 -6.97 21.56 10.14
CA ALA A 111 -6.39 22.76 10.73
C ALA A 111 -4.85 22.77 10.62
N ASN A 112 -4.23 21.61 10.79
CA ASN A 112 -2.79 21.40 10.63
C ASN A 112 -2.34 21.31 9.17
N ARG A 113 -3.26 21.44 8.20
CA ARG A 113 -2.98 21.39 6.76
C ARG A 113 -2.34 20.07 6.31
N ALA A 114 -2.78 18.95 6.88
CA ALA A 114 -2.47 17.64 6.35
C ALA A 114 -2.90 17.53 4.87
N SER A 115 -2.23 16.66 4.12
CA SER A 115 -2.57 16.42 2.71
C SER A 115 -3.91 15.70 2.58
N VAL A 116 -4.51 15.78 1.39
CA VAL A 116 -5.78 15.11 1.09
C VAL A 116 -5.65 13.60 1.29
N ASP A 117 -4.53 13.03 0.85
CA ASP A 117 -4.26 11.59 0.95
C ASP A 117 -4.11 11.16 2.41
N GLU A 118 -3.36 11.90 3.24
CA GLU A 118 -3.23 11.58 4.67
C GLU A 118 -4.58 11.62 5.41
N ILE A 119 -5.41 12.63 5.13
CA ILE A 119 -6.74 12.75 5.73
C ILE A 119 -7.64 11.59 5.27
N ARG A 120 -7.60 11.28 3.98
CA ARG A 120 -8.36 10.16 3.40
C ARG A 120 -7.94 8.84 4.04
N ASP A 121 -6.66 8.53 4.08
CA ASP A 121 -6.14 7.26 4.58
C ASP A 121 -6.47 7.09 6.07
N HIS A 122 -6.39 8.17 6.86
CA HIS A 122 -6.83 8.14 8.25
C HIS A 122 -8.33 7.86 8.39
N ILE A 123 -9.18 8.56 7.62
CA ILE A 123 -10.64 8.34 7.65
C ILE A 123 -10.97 6.90 7.28
N VAL A 124 -10.36 6.40 6.20
CA VAL A 124 -10.62 5.06 5.69
C VAL A 124 -10.18 4.02 6.71
N LYS A 125 -8.95 4.13 7.22
CA LYS A 125 -8.43 3.20 8.23
C LYS A 125 -9.37 3.10 9.44
N VAL A 126 -9.71 4.22 10.07
CA VAL A 126 -10.55 4.22 11.29
C VAL A 126 -11.94 3.65 11.01
N LYS A 127 -12.50 3.94 9.83
CA LYS A 127 -13.81 3.39 9.44
C LYS A 127 -13.76 1.90 9.17
N LEU A 128 -12.74 1.43 8.46
CA LEU A 128 -12.56 0.01 8.19
C LEU A 128 -12.31 -0.78 9.48
N GLU A 129 -11.51 -0.25 10.41
CA GLU A 129 -11.33 -0.85 11.75
C GLU A 129 -12.67 -0.96 12.50
N SER A 130 -13.52 0.08 12.43
CA SER A 130 -14.84 0.07 13.06
C SER A 130 -15.81 -0.92 12.41
N LEU A 131 -15.71 -1.17 11.11
CA LEU A 131 -16.62 -2.05 10.36
C LEU A 131 -16.21 -3.51 10.47
N THR A 132 -14.90 -3.78 10.38
CA THR A 132 -14.33 -5.13 10.49
C THR A 132 -14.22 -5.59 11.94
N GLY A 133 -14.23 -4.65 12.89
CA GLY A 133 -13.97 -4.93 14.31
C GLY A 133 -12.50 -5.24 14.61
N ASN A 134 -11.63 -5.20 13.60
CA ASN A 134 -10.20 -5.43 13.71
C ASN A 134 -9.50 -4.08 13.92
N ARG A 135 -8.98 -3.85 15.12
CA ARG A 135 -8.33 -2.58 15.51
C ARG A 135 -6.87 -2.48 15.07
N ASP A 136 -6.30 -3.57 14.60
CA ASP A 136 -4.89 -3.66 14.25
C ASP A 136 -4.71 -3.72 12.72
N LEU A 137 -5.65 -3.12 11.97
CA LEU A 137 -5.55 -3.07 10.50
C LEU A 137 -4.29 -2.31 10.11
N THR A 138 -3.40 -2.99 9.37
CA THR A 138 -2.18 -2.34 8.89
C THR A 138 -2.52 -1.37 7.74
N VAL A 139 -1.60 -0.44 7.47
CA VAL A 139 -1.77 0.52 6.36
C VAL A 139 -1.82 -0.22 5.03
N ALA A 140 -0.99 -1.26 4.86
CA ALA A 140 -0.99 -2.11 3.66
C ALA A 140 -2.32 -2.86 3.48
N GLN A 141 -2.90 -3.39 4.56
CA GLN A 141 -4.20 -4.07 4.51
C GLN A 141 -5.34 -3.10 4.15
N THR A 142 -5.33 -1.91 4.76
CA THR A 142 -6.27 -0.83 4.45
C THR A 142 -6.21 -0.46 2.97
N GLN A 143 -5.00 -0.27 2.42
CA GLN A 143 -4.81 0.08 1.02
C GLN A 143 -5.34 -1.01 0.07
N ARG A 144 -5.05 -2.29 0.35
CA ARG A 144 -5.58 -3.39 -0.47
C ARG A 144 -7.10 -3.47 -0.47
N ILE A 145 -7.75 -3.23 0.68
CA ILE A 145 -9.22 -3.20 0.75
C ILE A 145 -9.76 -2.08 -0.14
N VAL A 146 -9.13 -0.89 -0.11
CA VAL A 146 -9.48 0.21 -1.00
C VAL A 146 -9.30 -0.18 -2.45
N ASP A 147 -8.16 -0.77 -2.82
CA ASP A 147 -7.86 -1.19 -4.19
C ASP A 147 -8.90 -2.21 -4.69
N MET A 148 -9.27 -3.19 -3.86
CA MET A 148 -10.32 -4.17 -4.19
C MET A 148 -11.70 -3.53 -4.35
N LEU A 149 -12.04 -2.52 -3.55
CA LEU A 149 -13.29 -1.77 -3.72
C LEU A 149 -13.25 -0.93 -5.01
N ASP A 150 -12.10 -0.36 -5.35
CA ASP A 150 -11.89 0.44 -6.56
C ASP A 150 -11.97 -0.39 -7.84
N GLU A 151 -11.50 -1.65 -7.83
CA GLU A 151 -11.65 -2.57 -8.96
C GLU A 151 -13.12 -2.82 -9.35
N VAL A 152 -14.02 -2.83 -8.36
CA VAL A 152 -15.46 -3.05 -8.57
C VAL A 152 -16.19 -1.73 -8.89
N SER A 153 -15.52 -0.59 -8.71
CA SER A 153 -16.10 0.74 -8.91
C SER A 153 -15.72 1.34 -10.27
N PRO A 154 -16.70 1.74 -11.10
CA PRO A 154 -16.42 2.38 -12.38
C PRO A 154 -15.86 3.81 -12.25
N ARG A 155 -15.82 4.40 -11.04
CA ARG A 155 -15.55 5.83 -10.83
C ARG A 155 -14.63 6.16 -9.66
N TYR A 156 -13.89 5.18 -9.12
CA TYR A 156 -13.20 5.24 -7.83
C TYR A 156 -14.18 5.42 -6.66
N VAL A 157 -14.06 4.58 -5.65
CA VAL A 157 -15.00 4.46 -4.52
C VAL A 157 -15.07 5.73 -3.70
N PHE A 158 -13.92 6.36 -3.46
CA PHE A 158 -13.77 7.49 -2.53
C PHE A 158 -13.66 8.85 -3.21
N ARG A 159 -14.07 8.97 -4.48
CA ARG A 159 -13.97 10.24 -5.20
C ARG A 159 -14.72 11.38 -4.50
N GLU A 160 -15.96 11.12 -4.06
CA GLU A 160 -16.77 12.14 -3.40
C GLU A 160 -16.20 12.53 -2.02
N LEU A 161 -15.63 11.57 -1.30
CA LEU A 161 -14.90 11.84 -0.07
C LEU A 161 -13.71 12.78 -0.32
N ASN A 162 -12.92 12.53 -1.36
CA ASN A 162 -11.78 13.37 -1.72
C ASN A 162 -12.22 14.81 -2.06
N ASP A 163 -13.29 14.95 -2.86
CA ASP A 163 -13.85 16.26 -3.21
C ASP A 163 -14.30 17.04 -1.96
N GLU A 164 -14.90 16.36 -0.97
CA GLU A 164 -15.31 16.99 0.28
C GLU A 164 -14.12 17.35 1.19
N ILE A 165 -13.07 16.53 1.25
CA ILE A 165 -11.84 16.85 1.99
C ILE A 165 -11.18 18.11 1.41
N ILE A 166 -11.09 18.20 0.07
CA ILE A 166 -10.57 19.40 -0.61
C ILE A 166 -11.41 20.62 -0.25
N ARG A 167 -12.75 20.48 -0.21
CA ARG A 167 -13.65 21.55 0.21
C ARG A 167 -13.39 21.98 1.66
N MET A 168 -13.24 21.05 2.59
CA MET A 168 -12.93 21.35 3.99
C MET A 168 -11.60 22.11 4.14
N LEU A 169 -10.56 21.66 3.45
CA LEU A 169 -9.25 22.34 3.42
C LEU A 169 -9.35 23.76 2.81
N SER A 170 -10.20 23.94 1.79
CA SER A 170 -10.43 25.25 1.19
C SER A 170 -11.15 26.23 2.12
N GLN A 171 -12.09 25.73 2.93
CA GLN A 171 -12.83 26.52 3.91
C GLN A 171 -11.97 26.91 5.11
N ALA A 172 -11.07 26.03 5.55
CA ALA A 172 -10.13 26.34 6.63
C ALA A 172 -9.06 27.39 6.24
N LYS A 173 -8.92 27.69 4.94
CA LYS A 173 -8.00 28.70 4.42
C LYS A 173 -8.60 30.12 4.42
N GLY A 174 -9.92 30.25 4.49
CA GLY A 174 -10.65 31.53 4.49
C GLY A 174 -10.92 32.04 5.89
#